data_AF-U6EAJ7-F1
#
_entry.id   AF-U6EAJ7-F1
#
_cell.length_a   1.000
_cell.length_b   1.000
_cell.length_c   1.000
_cell.angle_alpha   90.00
_cell.angle_beta   90.00
_cell.angle_gamma   90.00
#
_symmetry.space_group_name_H-M   'P 1'
#
loop_
_entity.id
_entity.type
_entity.pdbx_description
1 polymer ?
#
loop_
_entity_poly.entity_id
_entity_poly.type
_entity_poly.pdbx_seq_one_letter_code
_entity_poly.pdbx_strand_id
1 'polypeptide(L)' 'MTKMCPKCQTINKDSDAFCSNCGSELPKNFSEKGFIKWWNEQTSGSKAAIGKLVFVV' A
#
# COMPACT_ATOMS: atom_id res chain seq x y z
N MET A 1 -10.51 -16.82 6.09
CA MET A 1 -9.74 -15.98 5.16
C MET A 1 -8.36 -16.59 5.02
N THR A 2 -8.00 -17.07 3.84
CA THR A 2 -6.70 -17.67 3.51
C THR A 2 -6.06 -16.89 2.37
N LYS A 3 -4.72 -16.83 2.33
CA LYS A 3 -3.95 -16.14 1.30
C LYS A 3 -2.87 -17.04 0.73
N MET A 4 -2.61 -16.90 -0.56
CA MET A 4 -1.62 -17.70 -1.26
C MET A 4 -0.25 -17.01 -1.20
N CYS A 5 0.79 -17.78 -0.89
CA CYS A 5 2.15 -17.27 -0.92
C CYS A 5 2.58 -17.00 -2.38
N PRO A 6 3.05 -15.78 -2.71
CA PRO A 6 3.49 -15.47 -4.08
C PRO A 6 4.82 -16.14 -4.46
N LYS A 7 5.58 -16.66 -3.49
CA LYS A 7 6.88 -17.32 -3.72
C LYS A 7 6.76 -18.81 -4.00
N CYS A 8 5.99 -19.52 -3.17
CA CYS A 8 5.91 -20.98 -3.19
C CYS A 8 4.48 -21.52 -3.37
N GLN A 9 3.50 -20.64 -3.53
CA GLN A 9 2.10 -21.00 -3.81
C GLN A 9 1.38 -21.76 -2.68
N THR A 10 2.00 -21.90 -1.52
CA THR A 10 1.36 -22.46 -0.32
C THR A 10 0.22 -21.57 0.18
N ILE A 11 -0.90 -22.20 0.54
CA ILE A 11 -2.04 -21.54 1.19
C ILE A 11 -1.70 -21.32 2.67
N ASN A 12 -1.66 -20.06 3.11
CA ASN A 12 -1.44 -19.67 4.50
C ASN A 12 -2.68 -18.95 5.05
N LYS A 13 -2.76 -18.79 6.37
CA LYS A 13 -3.86 -18.04 6.99
C LYS A 13 -3.64 -16.54 6.75
N ASP A 14 -4.72 -15.77 6.68
CA ASP A 14 -4.59 -14.31 6.47
C ASP A 14 -3.82 -13.62 7.60
N SER A 15 -3.96 -14.15 8.82
CA SER A 15 -3.25 -13.71 10.03
C SER A 15 -1.74 -14.01 10.02
N ASP A 16 -1.26 -14.91 9.16
CA ASP A 16 0.16 -15.28 9.12
C ASP A 16 0.98 -14.12 8.51
N ALA A 17 2.03 -13.71 9.21
CA ALA A 17 2.96 -12.69 8.71
C ALA A 17 3.99 -13.28 7.72
N PHE A 18 4.27 -14.58 7.83
CA PHE A 18 5.26 -15.30 7.02
C PHE A 18 4.66 -16.61 6.51
N CYS A 19 5.16 -17.10 5.39
CA CYS A 19 4.74 -18.37 4.85
C CYS A 19 5.29 -19.54 5.67
N SER A 20 4.41 -20.45 6.09
CA SER A 20 4.78 -21.64 6.89
C SER A 20 5.60 -22.68 6.13
N ASN A 21 5.70 -22.56 4.80
CA ASN A 21 6.45 -23.50 3.96
C ASN A 21 7.82 -22.96 3.55
N CYS A 22 7.89 -21.71 3.06
CA CYS A 22 9.14 -21.13 2.55
C CYS A 22 9.72 -19.98 3.39
N GLY A 23 9.01 -19.53 4.43
CA GLY A 23 9.45 -18.44 5.31
C GLY A 23 9.34 -17.03 4.71
N SER A 24 8.84 -16.87 3.48
CA SER A 24 8.71 -15.54 2.87
C SER A 24 7.64 -14.70 3.56
N GLU A 25 7.87 -13.39 3.69
CA GLU A 25 6.87 -12.43 4.16
C GLU A 25 5.59 -12.48 3.30
N LEU A 26 4.45 -12.54 3.96
CA LEU A 26 3.15 -12.48 3.31
C LEU A 26 2.61 -11.05 3.33
N PRO A 27 2.02 -10.56 2.23
CA PRO A 27 1.44 -9.22 2.21
C PRO A 27 0.40 -9.08 3.31
N LYS A 28 0.53 -8.00 4.10
CA LYS A 28 -0.47 -7.58 5.08
C LYS A 28 -1.45 -6.70 4.35
N ASN A 29 -2.74 -7.01 4.43
CA ASN A 29 -3.82 -6.22 3.82
C ASN A 29 -4.03 -4.88 4.57
N PHE A 30 -2.97 -4.11 4.81
CA PHE A 30 -3.07 -2.74 5.32
C PHE A 30 -2.92 -1.77 4.15
N SER A 31 -3.99 -1.69 3.36
CA SER A 31 -4.19 -0.67 2.34
C SER A 31 -4.56 0.67 2.97
N GLU A 32 -3.68 1.22 3.80
CA GLU A 32 -3.71 2.63 4.20
C GLU A 32 -2.56 3.43 3.57
N LYS A 33 -1.50 2.75 3.09
CA LYS A 33 -0.31 3.40 2.52
C LYS A 33 -0.43 3.77 1.03
N GLY A 34 -1.52 3.40 0.36
CA GLY A 34 -1.77 3.74 -1.04
C GLY A 34 -2.34 5.14 -1.25
N PHE A 35 -3.19 5.61 -0.32
CA PHE A 35 -3.92 6.87 -0.48
C PHE A 35 -3.02 8.11 -0.26
N ILE A 36 -2.10 8.04 0.71
CA ILE A 36 -1.21 9.17 1.04
C ILE A 36 -0.02 9.25 0.06
N LYS A 37 0.38 8.13 -0.55
CA LYS A 37 1.50 8.10 -1.52
C LYS A 37 1.17 8.85 -2.82
N TRP A 38 -0.10 8.90 -3.23
CA TRP A 38 -0.53 9.61 -4.43
C TRP A 38 -0.73 11.13 -4.23
N TRP A 39 -1.04 11.58 -3.00
CA TRP A 39 -1.31 13.01 -2.73
C TRP A 39 -0.05 13.89 -2.55
N ASN A 40 1.13 13.28 -2.38
CA ASN A 40 2.36 14.04 -2.10
C ASN A 40 3.32 14.16 -3.31
N GLU A 41 2.95 13.59 -4.46
CA GLU A 41 3.73 13.66 -5.70
C GLU A 41 3.24 14.76 -6.67
N GLN A 42 2.36 15.66 -6.20
CA GLN A 42 1.98 16.89 -6.93
C GLN A 42 2.59 18.17 -6.35
N THR A 43 3.23 18.16 -5.17
CA THR A 43 3.69 19.39 -4.48
C THR A 43 5.21 19.50 -4.31
N SER A 44 5.99 18.49 -4.69
CA SER A 44 7.43 18.43 -4.40
C SER A 44 8.34 18.68 -5.61
N GLY A 45 7.84 19.41 -6.62
CA GLY A 45 8.64 19.74 -7.79
C GLY A 45 8.18 21.03 -8.46
N SER A 46 8.85 22.14 -8.11
CA SER A 46 8.81 23.43 -8.81
C SER A 46 7.74 24.42 -8.34
N LYS A 47 8.18 25.34 -7.47
CA LYS A 47 7.63 26.69 -7.32
C LYS A 47 7.46 27.35 -8.70
N ALA A 48 6.25 27.36 -9.26
CA ALA A 48 5.80 28.36 -10.23
C ALA A 48 4.31 28.19 -10.52
N ALA A 49 3.59 29.30 -10.53
CA ALA A 49 2.27 29.50 -11.12
C ALA A 49 1.02 29.11 -10.29
N ILE A 50 0.55 30.10 -9.52
CA ILE A 50 -0.86 30.56 -9.43
C ILE A 50 -2.01 29.55 -9.43
N GLY A 51 -2.65 29.44 -8.26
CA GLY A 51 -4.12 29.49 -8.14
C GLY A 51 -4.86 28.15 -8.09
N LYS A 52 -5.41 27.82 -6.92
CA LYS A 52 -6.87 27.80 -6.71
C LYS A 52 -7.19 27.54 -5.23
N LEU A 53 -7.83 28.54 -4.64
CA LEU A 53 -8.64 28.43 -3.43
C LEU A 53 -9.60 27.23 -3.58
N VAL A 54 -9.36 26.17 -2.82
CA VAL A 54 -10.39 25.14 -2.60
C VAL A 54 -11.28 25.67 -1.49
N PHE A 55 -12.45 26.17 -1.90
CA PHE A 55 -13.58 26.45 -1.03
C PHE A 55 -13.98 25.13 -0.34
N VAL A 56 -13.85 25.08 0.98
CA VAL A 56 -14.55 24.09 1.80
C VAL A 56 -15.99 24.57 1.88
N VAL A 57 -16.91 23.78 1.29
CA VAL A 57 -18.36 23.88 1.53
C VAL A 57 -18.68 23.31 2.90
#